data_AF-A0A5Q4HEB5-F1
#
_entry.id   AF-A0A5Q4HEB5-F1
#
_cell.length_a   1.000
_cell.length_b   1.000
_cell.length_c   1.000
_cell.angle_alpha   90.00
_cell.angle_beta   90.00
_cell.angle_gamma   90.00
#
_symmetry.space_group_name_H-M   'P 1'
#
loop_
_entity.id
_entity.type
_entity.pdbx_description
1 polymer ?
#
loop_
_entity_poly.entity_id
_entity_poly.type
_entity_poly.pdbx_seq_one_letter_code
_entity_poly.pdbx_strand_id
1 'polypeptide(L)'
;MYYKLIVANIQNVTQTHIHVAPAGTNGPVVAWLYPEGPPAQLIPGRFNGVLAEGFIKADDLVGPLANEDSLEGLFVLMALGETYVNVHTSQFPPGEVRGQIHFQGR
;
A
#
# COMPACT_ATOMS: atom_id res chain seq x y z
N MET A 1 7.33 -5.09 9.53
CA MET A 1 7.68 -3.70 9.18
C MET A 1 6.64 -2.75 9.78
N TYR A 2 7.03 -1.75 10.56
CA TYR A 2 6.10 -0.69 10.99
C TYR A 2 5.89 0.30 9.83
N TYR A 3 4.66 0.76 9.64
CA TYR A 3 4.31 1.78 8.65
C TYR A 3 3.35 2.81 9.23
N LYS A 4 3.39 4.00 8.62
CA LYS A 4 2.42 5.07 8.84
C LYS A 4 2.09 5.71 7.50
N LEU A 5 0.83 5.64 7.09
CA LEU A 5 0.33 6.20 5.85
C LEU A 5 -0.40 7.51 6.15
N ILE A 6 0.13 8.60 5.61
CA ILE A 6 -0.46 9.94 5.74
C ILE A 6 -0.92 10.38 4.35
N VAL A 7 -2.17 10.83 4.26
CA VAL A 7 -2.73 11.40 3.03
C VAL A 7 -3.29 12.79 3.31
N ALA A 8 -3.31 13.63 2.29
CA ALA A 8 -3.82 14.99 2.41
C ALA A 8 -4.70 15.31 1.20
N ASN A 9 -5.76 16.07 1.46
CA ASN A 9 -6.65 16.63 0.46
C ASN A 9 -7.27 15.61 -0.51
N ILE A 10 -7.57 14.40 -0.03
CA ILE A 10 -8.17 13.33 -0.82
C ILE A 10 -9.63 13.12 -0.43
N GLN A 11 -10.47 12.63 -1.35
CA GLN A 11 -11.89 12.42 -1.09
C GLN A 11 -12.29 10.97 -1.28
N ASN A 12 -13.22 10.47 -0.45
CA ASN A 12 -13.88 9.19 -0.66
C ASN A 12 -12.91 8.00 -0.82
N VAL A 13 -11.92 7.91 0.06
CA VAL A 13 -10.93 6.81 0.05
C VAL A 13 -11.65 5.48 0.28
N THR A 14 -11.31 4.45 -0.50
CA THR A 14 -11.94 3.12 -0.41
C THR A 14 -10.98 2.04 0.04
N GLN A 15 -9.73 2.11 -0.42
CA GLN A 15 -8.70 1.14 -0.09
C GLN A 15 -7.30 1.69 -0.42
N THR A 16 -6.26 1.10 0.14
CA THR A 16 -4.86 1.40 -0.16
C THR A 16 -4.03 0.14 0.00
N HIS A 17 -3.10 -0.07 -0.94
CA HIS A 17 -2.27 -1.26 -0.98
C HIS A 17 -0.81 -0.93 -1.24
N ILE A 18 0.06 -1.88 -0.90
CA ILE A 18 1.39 -2.02 -1.51
C ILE A 18 1.28 -2.97 -2.69
N HIS A 19 1.88 -2.60 -3.81
CA HIS A 19 2.03 -3.43 -5.01
C HIS A 19 3.51 -3.70 -5.31
N VAL A 20 3.79 -4.75 -6.08
CA VAL A 20 5.12 -5.05 -6.62
C VAL A 20 5.15 -4.80 -8.13
N ALA A 21 5.87 -3.77 -8.56
CA ALA A 21 6.24 -3.51 -9.95
C ALA A 21 7.19 -2.30 -10.03
N PRO A 22 7.95 -2.19 -11.14
CA PRO A 22 8.78 -1.03 -11.39
C PRO A 22 7.92 0.21 -11.69
N ALA A 23 8.55 1.39 -11.58
CA ALA A 23 7.89 2.66 -11.89
C ALA A 23 7.24 2.64 -13.29
N GLY A 24 6.00 3.12 -13.36
CA GLY A 24 5.22 3.18 -14.61
C GLY A 24 4.51 1.87 -15.00
N THR A 25 4.70 0.77 -14.26
CA THR A 25 4.07 -0.53 -14.55
C THR A 25 3.06 -0.91 -13.48
N ASN A 26 1.97 -1.60 -13.85
CA ASN A 26 1.00 -2.14 -12.91
C ASN A 26 1.46 -3.50 -12.39
N GLY A 27 1.19 -3.79 -11.12
CA GLY A 27 1.68 -4.97 -10.44
C GLY A 27 0.64 -5.54 -9.47
N PRO A 28 0.79 -6.80 -9.05
CA PRO A 28 -0.11 -7.42 -8.07
C PRO A 28 -0.02 -6.71 -6.72
N VAL A 29 -1.12 -6.76 -5.96
CA VAL A 29 -1.15 -6.37 -4.55
C VAL A 29 -0.36 -7.37 -3.73
N VAL A 30 0.45 -6.89 -2.79
CA VAL A 30 1.19 -7.71 -1.84
C VAL A 30 0.89 -7.41 -0.39
N ALA A 31 0.30 -6.26 -0.07
CA ALA A 31 -0.16 -5.95 1.29
C ALA A 31 -1.34 -4.96 1.24
N TRP A 32 -2.31 -5.14 2.12
CA TRP A 32 -3.34 -4.14 2.40
C TRP A 32 -2.87 -3.17 3.49
N LEU A 33 -3.09 -1.88 3.27
CA LEU A 33 -2.80 -0.83 4.26
C LEU A 33 -4.10 -0.23 4.82
N TYR A 34 -5.11 -0.08 3.98
CA TYR A 34 -6.45 0.33 4.38
C TYR A 34 -7.49 -0.30 3.45
N PRO A 35 -8.62 -0.80 3.97
CA PRO A 35 -8.74 -1.39 5.31
C PRO A 35 -7.67 -2.48 5.55
N GLU A 36 -7.61 -3.06 6.76
CA GLU A 36 -6.61 -4.09 7.10
C GLU A 36 -6.64 -5.32 6.16
N GLY A 37 -7.76 -5.54 5.49
CA GLY A 37 -7.94 -6.53 4.44
C GLY A 37 -9.27 -6.33 3.72
N PRO A 38 -9.58 -7.12 2.68
CA PRO A 38 -10.84 -7.00 1.95
C PRO A 38 -12.05 -7.31 2.85
N PRO A 39 -13.24 -6.73 2.55
CA PRO A 39 -13.55 -5.89 1.39
C PRO A 39 -13.14 -4.42 1.57
N ALA A 40 -13.15 -3.64 0.48
CA ALA A 40 -12.95 -2.19 0.52
C ALA A 40 -13.95 -1.48 1.44
N GLN A 41 -13.50 -0.41 2.11
CA GLN A 41 -14.32 0.37 3.03
C GLN A 41 -14.24 1.86 2.70
N LEU A 42 -15.39 2.49 2.46
CA LEU A 42 -15.45 3.91 2.14
C LEU A 42 -15.24 4.77 3.40
N ILE A 43 -14.27 5.67 3.34
CA ILE A 43 -14.18 6.87 4.17
C ILE A 43 -14.84 8.01 3.40
N PRO A 44 -16.08 8.40 3.72
CA PRO A 44 -16.80 9.41 2.94
C PRO A 44 -16.22 10.81 3.15
N GLY A 45 -16.25 11.61 2.09
CA GLY A 45 -15.84 13.01 2.13
C GLY A 45 -14.33 13.22 2.14
N ARG A 46 -13.92 14.44 2.51
CA ARG A 46 -12.51 14.87 2.49
C ARG A 46 -11.74 14.32 3.69
N PHE A 47 -10.58 13.74 3.44
CA PHE A 47 -9.68 13.23 4.46
C PHE A 47 -8.32 13.95 4.46
N ASN A 48 -7.79 14.21 5.66
CA ASN A 48 -6.44 14.73 5.88
C ASN A 48 -5.88 14.13 7.17
N GLY A 49 -4.68 13.54 7.11
CA GLY A 49 -4.00 12.99 8.27
C GLY A 49 -3.58 11.54 8.09
N VAL A 50 -3.51 10.81 9.20
CA VAL A 50 -3.07 9.41 9.25
C VAL A 50 -4.22 8.52 8.79
N LEU A 51 -4.11 7.96 7.59
CA LEU A 51 -5.10 7.05 7.02
C LEU A 51 -5.00 5.66 7.63
N ALA A 52 -3.78 5.18 7.84
CA ALA A 52 -3.49 3.88 8.45
C ALA A 52 -2.12 3.89 9.13
N GLU A 53 -1.97 3.09 10.18
CA GLU A 53 -0.73 2.95 10.94
C GLU A 53 -0.71 1.56 11.56
N GLY A 54 0.42 0.85 11.47
CA GLY A 54 0.49 -0.50 12.00
C GLY A 54 1.75 -1.24 11.62
N PHE A 55 1.69 -2.56 11.73
CA PHE A 55 2.76 -3.47 11.35
C PHE A 55 2.29 -4.37 10.22
N ILE A 56 3.12 -4.51 9.19
CA ILE A 56 3.02 -5.59 8.21
C ILE A 56 3.91 -6.74 8.70
N LYS A 57 3.30 -7.91 8.89
CA LYS A 57 3.91 -9.20 9.22
C LYS A 57 3.89 -10.10 7.98
N ALA A 58 4.58 -11.24 8.03
CA ALA A 58 4.55 -12.21 6.94
C ALA A 58 3.11 -12.69 6.64
N ASP A 59 2.31 -12.94 7.67
CA ASP A 59 0.91 -13.38 7.54
C ASP A 59 -0.03 -12.34 6.90
N ASP A 60 0.37 -11.06 6.87
CA ASP A 60 -0.41 -9.98 6.23
C ASP A 60 -0.12 -9.89 4.72
N LEU A 61 0.90 -10.59 4.23
CA LEU A 61 1.31 -10.55 2.84
C LEU A 61 0.46 -11.47 1.97
N VAL A 62 0.14 -10.98 0.78
CA VAL A 62 -0.72 -11.65 -0.19
C VAL A 62 -0.06 -11.73 -1.56
N GLY A 63 -0.69 -12.46 -2.48
CA GLY A 63 -0.22 -12.55 -3.86
C GLY A 63 1.16 -13.21 -3.94
N PRO A 64 2.11 -12.67 -4.75
CA PRO A 64 3.45 -13.25 -4.91
C PRO A 64 4.28 -13.37 -3.62
N LEU A 65 3.86 -12.71 -2.53
CA LEU A 65 4.58 -12.67 -1.26
C LEU A 65 3.80 -13.39 -0.13
N ALA A 66 2.92 -14.36 -0.40
CA ALA A 66 2.10 -14.99 0.64
C ALA A 66 2.79 -16.09 1.51
N ASN A 67 4.09 -16.35 1.33
CA ASN A 67 4.80 -17.49 1.96
C ASN A 67 5.68 -17.07 3.16
N GLU A 68 6.19 -18.03 3.94
CA GLU A 68 6.82 -17.80 5.26
C GLU A 68 8.13 -16.97 5.25
N ASP A 69 8.81 -16.79 4.10
CA ASP A 69 10.01 -15.92 3.95
C ASP A 69 9.74 -14.58 3.23
N SER A 70 8.47 -14.21 3.11
CA SER A 70 8.01 -13.11 2.25
C SER A 70 8.38 -11.70 2.73
N LEU A 71 8.55 -11.51 4.04
CA LEU A 71 8.82 -10.18 4.59
C LEU A 71 10.23 -9.69 4.21
N GLU A 72 11.21 -10.58 4.15
CA GLU A 72 12.55 -10.27 3.62
C GLU A 72 12.46 -9.93 2.12
N GLY A 73 11.71 -10.71 1.34
CA GLY A 73 11.46 -10.44 -0.07
C GLY A 73 10.83 -9.06 -0.30
N LEU A 74 9.87 -8.65 0.55
CA LEU A 74 9.29 -7.31 0.50
C LEU A 74 10.35 -6.23 0.72
N PHE A 75 11.23 -6.38 1.71
CA PHE A 75 12.31 -5.42 1.97
C PHE A 75 13.29 -5.32 0.80
N VAL A 76 13.66 -6.45 0.18
CA VAL A 76 14.50 -6.47 -1.02
C VAL A 76 13.83 -5.69 -2.16
N LEU A 77 12.55 -5.95 -2.44
CA LEU A 77 11.81 -5.26 -3.48
C LEU A 77 11.64 -3.75 -3.19
N MET A 78 11.45 -3.36 -1.93
CA MET A 78 11.46 -1.96 -1.51
C MET A 78 12.83 -1.29 -1.73
N ALA A 79 13.92 -1.98 -1.41
CA ALA A 79 15.28 -1.48 -1.61
C ALA A 79 15.62 -1.32 -3.10
N LEU A 80 15.09 -2.19 -3.96
CA LEU A 80 15.23 -2.11 -5.41
C LEU A 80 14.30 -1.07 -6.05
N GLY A 81 13.37 -0.47 -5.29
CA GLY A 81 12.38 0.47 -5.83
C GLY A 81 11.29 -0.20 -6.67
N GLU A 82 11.07 -1.50 -6.46
CA GLU A 82 10.13 -2.37 -7.17
C GLU A 82 8.77 -2.47 -6.47
N THR A 83 8.46 -1.51 -5.59
CA THR A 83 7.18 -1.46 -4.87
C THR A 83 6.60 -0.07 -4.87
N TYR A 84 5.27 0.03 -4.81
CA TYR A 84 4.57 1.29 -4.66
C TYR A 84 3.34 1.18 -3.78
N VAL A 85 3.00 2.31 -3.17
CA VAL A 85 1.69 2.51 -2.52
C VAL A 85 0.72 3.07 -3.55
N ASN A 86 -0.51 2.55 -3.55
CA ASN A 86 -1.60 3.08 -4.38
C ASN A 86 -2.84 3.32 -3.52
N VAL A 87 -3.32 4.56 -3.48
CA VAL A 87 -4.53 4.97 -2.74
C VAL A 87 -5.69 5.07 -3.72
N HIS A 88 -6.78 4.36 -3.42
CA HIS A 88 -7.97 4.28 -4.25
C HIS A 88 -9.08 5.14 -3.65
N THR A 89 -9.87 5.75 -4.52
CA THR A 89 -11.07 6.50 -4.15
C THR A 89 -12.26 6.05 -4.97
N SER A 90 -13.47 6.42 -4.54
CA SER A 90 -14.66 6.17 -5.36
C SER A 90 -14.63 6.90 -6.70
N GLN A 91 -13.86 8.00 -6.81
CA GLN A 91 -13.70 8.76 -8.06
C GLN A 91 -12.71 8.09 -9.01
N PHE A 92 -11.67 7.44 -8.47
CA PHE A 92 -10.64 6.76 -9.26
C PHE A 92 -10.44 5.33 -8.73
N PRO A 93 -11.34 4.38 -9.09
CA PRO A 93 -11.28 3.00 -8.59
C PRO A 93 -9.97 2.26 -8.89
N PRO A 94 -9.28 2.47 -10.04
CA PRO A 94 -7.95 1.87 -10.27
C PRO A 94 -6.84 2.44 -9.38
N GLY A 95 -7.05 3.59 -8.75
CA GLY A 95 -6.08 4.35 -7.95
C GLY A 95 -6.10 5.83 -8.31
N GLU A 96 -6.17 6.71 -7.31
CA GLU A 96 -6.05 8.16 -7.46
C GLU A 96 -4.59 8.63 -7.29
N VAL A 97 -3.88 8.03 -6.34
CA VAL A 97 -2.51 8.44 -5.98
C VAL A 97 -1.59 7.22 -5.92
N ARG A 98 -0.48 7.28 -6.67
CA ARG A 98 0.60 6.30 -6.63
C ARG A 98 1.93 6.96 -6.22
N GLY A 99 2.70 6.27 -5.39
CA GLY A 99 4.10 6.61 -5.12
C GLY A 99 4.98 5.37 -4.96
N GLN A 100 6.12 5.31 -5.67
CA GLN A 100 7.12 4.27 -5.43
C GLN A 100 7.66 4.39 -4.01
N ILE A 101 7.91 3.24 -3.38
CA ILE A 101 8.54 3.15 -2.07
C ILE A 101 10.05 3.11 -2.31
N HIS A 102 10.76 4.00 -1.62
CA HIS A 102 12.20 4.05 -1.65
C HIS A 102 12.73 3.84 -0.24
N PHE A 103 13.75 2.98 -0.11
CA PHE A 103 14.46 2.85 1.14
C PHE A 103 15.28 4.12 1.39
N GLN A 104 14.93 4.86 2.44
CA GLN A 104 15.80 5.91 2.97
C GLN A 104 16.65 5.29 4.06
N GLY A 105 17.87 4.89 3.71
CA GLY A 105 18.87 4.51 4.71
C GLY A 105 19.10 5.69 5.66
N ARG A 106 18.91 5.45 6.95
CA ARG A 106 19.41 6.33 8.01
C ARG A 106 20.53 5.61 8.73
#